data_AF-A0AAW7D9I6-F1
#
_entry.id   AF-A0AAW7D9I6-F1
#
_cell.length_a   1.000
_cell.length_b   1.000
_cell.length_c   1.000
_cell.angle_alpha   90.00
_cell.angle_beta   90.00
_cell.angle_gamma   90.00
#
_symmetry.space_group_name_H-M   'P 1'
#
loop_
_entity.id
_entity.type
_entity.pdbx_description
1 polymer ?
#
loop_
_entity_poly.entity_id
_entity_poly.type
_entity_poly.pdbx_seq_one_letter_code
_entity_poly.pdbx_strand_id
1 'polypeptide(L)'
;MEEILKHYFENIDQIVVNPISSGWINSTYEINQQGKKYILQKINTKVFPHPEIISNNIQQVSTHLKAKNYPKQLIEIIPDLKGNLLAVENEETWRLTSYISNSVCFDKVESAEQAYEAAKTISQFHSFLLDLDIEEIHPSIDGFLDYQKRMQDFNEALQNASEERLQETKYEINYILDNASKVKEYLAIDFPKRVVHADAKLSNFLFNSENHSQAIALIDWDTIMPGNILCDFGDMIRTYANLKQEDDPTAENIFESSYYEAVKRGFLEHLKNDLQTVEVENMDFVAYIVIYIQAVRFLGDYLNNDVYYSITYPKQNLNRTINQINLLKALTKFHEETSIRKV
;
A
#
# COMPACT_ATOMS: atom_id res chain seq x y z
N MET A 1 -4.31 15.08 24.28
CA MET A 1 -4.24 15.97 23.10
C MET A 1 -3.47 17.25 23.43
N GLU A 2 -3.87 18.02 24.44
CA GLU A 2 -3.12 19.25 24.81
C GLU A 2 -1.64 18.99 25.11
N GLU A 3 -1.31 17.98 25.93
CA GLU A 3 0.08 17.66 26.25
C GLU A 3 0.91 17.34 25.02
N ILE A 4 0.39 16.51 24.10
CA ILE A 4 1.13 16.18 22.87
C ILE A 4 1.32 17.40 21.96
N LEU A 5 0.36 18.32 21.89
CA LEU A 5 0.50 19.53 21.08
C LEU A 5 1.61 20.46 21.61
N LYS A 6 1.86 20.49 22.92
CA LYS A 6 2.95 21.28 23.53
C LYS A 6 4.35 20.79 23.13
N HIS A 7 4.48 19.57 22.62
CA HIS A 7 5.76 19.11 22.06
C HIS A 7 6.07 19.83 20.74
N TYR A 8 5.06 20.23 19.96
CA TYR A 8 5.23 20.78 18.61
C TYR A 8 5.01 22.30 18.52
N PHE A 9 4.24 22.89 19.44
CA PHE A 9 3.83 24.29 19.37
C PHE A 9 4.08 25.01 20.70
N GLU A 10 4.78 26.14 20.64
CA GLU A 10 5.03 26.98 21.83
C GLU A 10 3.72 27.56 22.41
N ASN A 11 2.77 27.85 21.53
CA ASN A 11 1.43 28.29 21.89
C ASN A 11 0.38 27.38 21.24
N ILE A 12 -0.44 26.76 22.09
CA ILE A 12 -1.54 25.89 21.68
C ILE A 12 -2.91 26.61 21.72
N ASP A 13 -2.94 27.87 22.17
CA ASP A 13 -4.13 28.70 22.12
C ASP A 13 -4.55 28.85 20.65
N GLN A 14 -5.83 28.61 20.36
CA GLN A 14 -6.42 28.66 19.02
C GLN A 14 -5.98 27.54 18.07
N ILE A 15 -5.43 26.43 18.58
CA ILE A 15 -5.31 25.19 17.79
C ILE A 15 -6.67 24.50 17.71
N VAL A 16 -7.13 24.24 16.49
CA VAL A 16 -8.29 23.39 16.22
C VAL A 16 -7.80 22.00 15.84
N VAL A 17 -8.38 20.98 16.49
CA VAL A 17 -8.05 19.57 16.25
C VAL A 17 -9.28 18.88 15.69
N ASN A 18 -9.17 18.35 14.47
CA ASN A 18 -10.25 17.61 13.82
C ASN A 18 -9.81 16.16 13.60
N PRO A 19 -10.50 15.16 14.18
CA PRO A 19 -10.20 13.77 13.90
C PRO A 19 -10.50 13.41 12.44
N ILE A 20 -9.64 12.60 11.82
CA ILE A 20 -9.84 12.04 10.49
C ILE A 20 -10.13 10.55 10.65
N SER A 21 -11.33 10.11 10.27
CA SER A 21 -11.83 8.75 10.52
C SER A 21 -11.59 7.74 9.38
N SER A 22 -10.91 8.14 8.30
CA SER A 22 -10.69 7.28 7.12
C SER A 22 -9.47 6.36 7.20
N GLY A 23 -8.60 6.53 8.21
CA GLY A 23 -7.38 5.72 8.39
C GLY A 23 -7.62 4.46 9.23
N TRP A 24 -7.09 3.32 8.78
CA TRP A 24 -7.28 2.01 9.44
C TRP A 24 -6.18 1.61 10.42
N ILE A 25 -4.98 2.22 10.31
CA ILE A 25 -3.80 1.81 11.09
C ILE A 25 -3.52 2.81 12.22
N ASN A 26 -3.18 4.05 11.87
CA ASN A 26 -2.87 5.12 12.82
C ASN A 26 -4.10 5.97 13.16
N SER A 27 -4.17 6.53 14.38
CA SER A 27 -5.17 7.56 14.70
C SER A 27 -4.70 8.91 14.18
N THR A 28 -5.48 9.51 13.29
CA THR A 28 -5.07 10.69 12.51
C THR A 28 -5.91 11.92 12.86
N TYR A 29 -5.27 13.07 13.00
CA TYR A 29 -5.91 14.35 13.32
C TYR A 29 -5.37 15.45 12.39
N GLU A 30 -6.26 16.24 11.79
CA GLU A 30 -5.90 17.52 11.21
C GLU A 30 -5.72 18.54 12.33
N ILE A 31 -4.56 19.18 12.36
CA ILE A 31 -4.26 20.27 13.27
C ILE A 31 -4.28 21.56 12.48
N ASN A 32 -5.10 22.53 12.87
CA ASN A 32 -5.11 23.87 12.30
C ASN A 32 -4.63 24.86 13.36
N GLN A 33 -3.45 25.44 13.13
CA GLN A 33 -2.89 26.50 13.95
C GLN A 33 -2.88 27.79 13.12
N GLN A 34 -3.81 28.70 13.44
CA GLN A 34 -3.90 30.03 12.81
C GLN A 34 -3.91 30.00 11.27
N GLY A 35 -4.60 29.01 10.69
CA GLY A 35 -4.73 28.83 9.24
C GLY A 35 -3.67 27.90 8.62
N LYS A 36 -2.59 27.58 9.33
CA LYS A 36 -1.62 26.57 8.88
C LYS A 36 -2.03 25.19 9.35
N LYS A 37 -2.11 24.25 8.41
CA LYS A 37 -2.56 22.88 8.66
C LYS A 37 -1.40 21.90 8.78
N TYR A 38 -1.60 20.86 9.59
CA TYR A 38 -0.69 19.74 9.79
C TYR A 38 -1.49 18.45 9.97
N ILE A 39 -0.81 17.31 9.85
CA ILE A 39 -1.35 16.00 10.19
C ILE A 39 -0.59 15.46 11.42
N LEU A 40 -1.32 15.35 12.54
CA LEU A 40 -0.83 14.72 13.77
C LEU A 40 -1.32 13.26 13.78
N GLN A 41 -0.40 12.33 13.97
CA GLN A 41 -0.72 10.90 14.00
C GLN A 41 -0.20 10.25 15.27
N LYS A 42 -1.07 9.48 15.93
CA LYS A 42 -0.68 8.48 16.91
C LYS A 42 -0.30 7.21 16.16
N ILE A 43 0.95 6.80 16.28
CA ILE A 43 1.47 5.62 15.58
C ILE A 43 0.95 4.36 16.28
N ASN A 44 0.45 3.41 15.49
CA ASN A 44 0.03 2.11 15.99
C ASN A 44 1.25 1.21 16.24
N THR A 45 1.78 1.25 17.46
CA THR A 45 2.99 0.50 17.86
C THR A 45 2.80 -1.01 17.91
N LYS A 46 1.58 -1.53 17.74
CA LYS A 46 1.35 -2.97 17.54
C LYS A 46 1.65 -3.42 16.12
N VAL A 47 1.30 -2.58 15.13
CA VAL A 47 1.60 -2.83 13.71
C VAL A 47 3.04 -2.42 13.41
N PHE A 48 3.49 -1.33 14.02
CA PHE A 48 4.79 -0.71 13.82
C PHE A 48 5.57 -0.72 15.14
N PRO A 49 6.19 -1.85 15.52
CA PRO A 49 6.88 -1.97 16.81
C PRO A 49 8.08 -1.03 16.95
N HIS A 50 8.62 -0.53 15.83
CA HIS A 50 9.77 0.36 15.73
C HIS A 50 9.39 1.67 15.00
N PRO A 51 8.61 2.56 15.65
CA PRO A 51 8.14 3.81 15.04
C PRO A 51 9.28 4.73 14.54
N GLU A 52 10.46 4.63 15.14
CA GLU A 52 11.67 5.34 14.72
C GLU A 52 12.10 4.98 13.29
N ILE A 53 11.91 3.74 12.86
CA ILE A 53 12.23 3.29 11.50
C ILE A 53 11.37 4.05 10.49
N ILE A 54 10.08 4.17 10.77
CA ILE A 54 9.14 4.87 9.88
C ILE A 54 9.54 6.33 9.74
N SER A 55 9.75 7.01 10.87
CA SER A 55 10.12 8.42 10.83
C SER A 55 11.46 8.66 10.14
N ASN A 56 12.44 7.77 10.34
CA ASN A 56 13.72 7.85 9.65
C ASN A 56 13.57 7.61 8.14
N ASN A 57 12.85 6.57 7.71
CA ASN A 57 12.60 6.29 6.29
C ASN A 57 11.93 7.48 5.60
N ILE A 58 10.89 8.06 6.23
CA ILE A 58 10.19 9.24 5.70
C ILE A 58 11.15 10.42 5.58
N GLN A 59 11.97 10.67 6.62
CA GLN A 59 12.94 11.76 6.59
C GLN A 59 13.98 11.57 5.47
N GLN A 60 14.50 10.35 5.28
CA GLN A 60 15.49 10.06 4.23
C GLN A 60 14.89 10.26 2.84
N VAL A 61 13.73 9.65 2.57
CA VAL A 61 13.04 9.79 1.28
C VAL A 61 12.68 11.26 1.01
N SER A 62 12.10 11.96 1.98
CA SER A 62 11.72 13.37 1.82
C SER A 62 12.95 14.25 1.53
N THR A 63 14.06 14.04 2.25
CA THR A 63 15.30 14.79 2.06
C THR A 63 15.90 14.53 0.68
N HIS A 64 15.93 13.26 0.25
CA HIS A 64 16.43 12.86 -1.06
C HIS A 64 15.60 13.48 -2.19
N LEU A 65 14.28 13.34 -2.14
CA LEU A 65 13.37 13.87 -3.16
C LEU A 65 13.45 15.40 -3.27
N LYS A 66 13.58 16.10 -2.14
CA LYS A 66 13.83 17.55 -2.12
C LYS A 66 15.13 17.93 -2.79
N ALA A 67 16.22 17.24 -2.47
CA ALA A 67 17.54 17.51 -3.07
C ALA A 67 17.53 17.30 -4.60
N LYS A 68 16.68 16.38 -5.08
CA LYS A 68 16.46 16.10 -6.50
C LYS A 68 15.46 17.05 -7.18
N ASN A 69 14.86 18.00 -6.44
CA ASN A 69 13.78 18.87 -6.92
C ASN A 69 12.57 18.08 -7.47
N TYR A 70 12.13 17.05 -6.74
CA TYR A 70 10.95 16.27 -7.09
C TYR A 70 9.71 17.19 -7.26
N PRO A 71 8.94 17.07 -8.37
CA PRO A 71 7.96 18.08 -8.75
C PRO A 71 6.59 17.92 -8.08
N LYS A 72 6.33 16.84 -7.34
CA LYS A 72 5.07 16.63 -6.60
C LYS A 72 5.23 17.08 -5.14
N GLN A 73 4.12 17.32 -4.46
CA GLN A 73 4.14 17.70 -3.04
C GLN A 73 4.60 16.52 -2.18
N LEU A 74 5.34 16.82 -1.12
CA LEU A 74 5.98 15.83 -0.25
C LEU A 74 5.39 15.87 1.16
N ILE A 75 5.36 14.69 1.80
CA ILE A 75 5.22 14.61 3.24
C ILE A 75 6.56 14.98 3.87
N GLU A 76 6.49 15.82 4.89
CA GLU A 76 7.63 16.23 5.69
C GLU A 76 7.30 16.03 7.16
N ILE A 77 8.21 15.38 7.89
CA ILE A 77 8.11 15.34 9.35
C ILE A 77 8.43 16.74 9.86
N ILE A 78 7.56 17.23 10.74
CA ILE A 78 7.79 18.45 11.51
C ILE A 78 8.34 18.02 12.86
N PRO A 79 9.63 18.28 13.14
CA PRO A 79 10.21 17.92 14.43
C PRO A 79 9.51 18.61 15.60
N ASP A 80 9.59 18.01 16.78
CA ASP A 80 9.20 18.66 18.02
C ASP A 80 10.10 19.89 18.31
N LEU A 81 9.75 20.69 19.31
CA LEU A 81 10.52 21.87 19.72
C LEU A 81 11.95 21.56 20.21
N LYS A 82 12.28 20.27 20.41
CA LYS A 82 13.62 19.78 20.78
C LYS A 82 14.38 19.19 19.59
N GLY A 83 13.78 19.13 18.40
CA GLY A 83 14.37 18.59 17.19
C GLY A 83 14.17 17.08 16.98
N ASN A 84 13.34 16.41 17.79
CA ASN A 84 13.04 14.98 17.61
C ASN A 84 11.96 14.78 16.53
N LEU A 85 12.10 13.72 15.72
CA LEU A 85 11.11 13.36 14.69
C LEU A 85 9.82 12.74 15.26
N LEU A 86 9.87 12.34 16.53
CA LEU A 86 8.80 11.69 17.27
C LEU A 86 8.68 12.34 18.64
N ALA A 87 7.45 12.42 19.13
CA ALA A 87 7.14 12.79 20.50
C ALA A 87 6.44 11.62 21.20
N VAL A 88 6.78 11.40 22.47
CA VAL A 88 6.19 10.34 23.31
C VAL A 88 5.46 10.98 24.47
N GLU A 89 4.19 10.60 24.65
CA GLU A 89 3.34 11.11 25.72
C GLU A 89 2.46 9.96 26.22
N ASN A 90 2.49 9.67 27.53
CA ASN A 90 1.79 8.52 28.15
C ASN A 90 2.02 7.17 27.44
N GLU A 91 3.28 6.86 27.11
CA GLU A 91 3.69 5.64 26.36
C GLU A 91 3.14 5.56 24.92
N GLU A 92 2.43 6.59 24.46
CA GLU A 92 1.94 6.70 23.08
C GLU A 92 2.96 7.47 22.24
N THR A 93 3.27 6.95 21.05
CA THR A 93 4.21 7.58 20.12
C THR A 93 3.46 8.35 19.05
N TRP A 94 3.89 9.58 18.80
CA TRP A 94 3.23 10.51 17.89
C TRP A 94 4.23 11.16 16.94
N ARG A 95 3.74 11.51 15.76
CA ARG A 95 4.46 12.37 14.80
C ARG A 95 3.57 13.48 14.28
N LEU A 96 4.19 14.60 13.92
CA LEU A 96 3.55 15.68 13.18
C LEU A 96 4.14 15.73 11.77
N THR A 97 3.27 15.87 10.76
CA THR A 97 3.68 15.99 9.35
C THR A 97 3.02 17.18 8.67
N SER A 98 3.61 17.60 7.54
CA SER A 98 3.02 18.62 6.65
C SER A 98 1.63 18.20 6.16
N TYR A 99 0.76 19.18 5.96
CA TYR A 99 -0.55 18.98 5.32
C TYR A 99 -0.48 19.38 3.85
N ILE A 100 -1.01 18.54 2.96
CA ILE A 100 -1.08 18.77 1.52
C ILE A 100 -2.44 19.38 1.18
N SER A 101 -2.47 20.68 0.91
CA SER A 101 -3.70 21.43 0.63
C SER A 101 -4.17 21.28 -0.82
N ASN A 102 -5.42 21.71 -1.07
CA ASN A 102 -6.08 21.68 -2.39
C ASN A 102 -6.09 20.28 -3.00
N SER A 103 -6.34 19.28 -2.15
CA SER A 103 -6.28 17.88 -2.49
C SER A 103 -7.59 17.14 -2.18
N VAL A 104 -7.84 16.08 -2.94
CA VAL A 104 -8.90 15.09 -2.72
C VAL A 104 -8.32 13.70 -2.92
N CYS A 105 -8.83 12.70 -2.20
CA CYS A 105 -8.48 11.29 -2.39
C CYS A 105 -9.72 10.51 -2.84
N PHE A 106 -9.49 9.35 -3.47
CA PHE A 106 -10.55 8.47 -3.95
C PHE A 106 -10.30 7.06 -3.43
N ASP A 107 -11.36 6.39 -2.98
CA ASP A 107 -11.27 4.99 -2.54
C ASP A 107 -11.19 4.02 -3.73
N LYS A 108 -11.70 4.43 -4.90
CA LYS A 108 -11.76 3.62 -6.12
C LYS A 108 -11.47 4.44 -7.36
N VAL A 109 -10.94 3.76 -8.38
CA VAL A 109 -10.71 4.35 -9.69
C VAL A 109 -12.04 4.63 -10.38
N GLU A 110 -12.22 5.87 -10.81
CA GLU A 110 -13.41 6.33 -11.54
C GLU A 110 -13.18 6.40 -13.06
N SER A 111 -11.92 6.42 -13.50
CA SER A 111 -11.56 6.43 -14.92
C SER A 111 -10.15 5.90 -15.20
N ALA A 112 -9.91 5.47 -16.44
CA ALA A 112 -8.59 5.05 -16.89
C ALA A 112 -7.55 6.19 -16.82
N GLU A 113 -7.97 7.44 -17.02
CA GLU A 113 -7.11 8.63 -16.88
C GLU A 113 -6.56 8.77 -15.45
N GLN A 114 -7.44 8.57 -14.46
CA GLN A 114 -7.07 8.63 -13.04
C GLN A 114 -6.11 7.50 -12.66
N ALA A 115 -6.38 6.27 -13.13
CA ALA A 115 -5.48 5.14 -12.94
C ALA A 115 -4.11 5.38 -13.56
N TYR A 116 -4.07 5.93 -14.77
CA TYR A 116 -2.83 6.30 -15.46
C TYR A 116 -2.04 7.34 -14.68
N GLU A 117 -2.67 8.43 -14.22
CA GLU A 117 -1.95 9.52 -13.54
C GLU A 117 -1.40 9.09 -12.17
N ALA A 118 -2.12 8.27 -11.41
CA ALA A 118 -1.59 7.69 -10.18
C ALA A 118 -0.40 6.75 -10.47
N ALA A 119 -0.52 5.87 -11.48
CA ALA A 119 0.58 4.99 -11.89
C ALA A 119 1.81 5.77 -12.36
N LYS A 120 1.59 6.84 -13.10
CA LYS A 120 2.64 7.77 -13.53
C LYS A 120 3.29 8.48 -12.34
N THR A 121 2.50 8.87 -11.34
CA THR A 121 3.02 9.55 -10.14
C THR A 121 3.93 8.65 -9.33
N ILE A 122 3.57 7.37 -9.12
CA ILE A 122 4.47 6.43 -8.43
C ILE A 122 5.66 6.01 -9.30
N SER A 123 5.50 5.93 -10.62
CA SER A 123 6.60 5.77 -11.57
C SER A 123 7.63 6.88 -11.41
N GLN A 124 7.16 8.14 -11.35
CA GLN A 124 8.00 9.30 -11.13
C GLN A 124 8.68 9.25 -9.76
N PHE A 125 7.94 8.91 -8.70
CA PHE A 125 8.48 8.73 -7.36
C PHE A 125 9.65 7.73 -7.34
N HIS A 126 9.47 6.53 -7.90
CA HIS A 126 10.54 5.55 -7.98
C HIS A 126 11.73 6.02 -8.81
N SER A 127 11.50 6.69 -9.95
CA SER A 127 12.60 7.19 -10.81
C SER A 127 13.50 8.18 -10.07
N PHE A 128 12.94 8.95 -9.11
CA PHE A 128 13.68 9.89 -8.28
C PHE A 128 14.34 9.24 -7.05
N LEU A 129 14.13 7.95 -6.81
CA LEU A 129 14.71 7.19 -5.70
C LEU A 129 15.70 6.10 -6.17
N LEU A 130 15.96 5.99 -7.47
CA LEU A 130 16.83 4.95 -8.04
C LEU A 130 18.26 4.98 -7.48
N ASP A 131 18.75 6.15 -7.07
CA ASP A 131 20.07 6.35 -6.50
C ASP A 131 20.07 6.75 -5.01
N LEU A 132 18.93 6.59 -4.32
CA LEU A 132 18.89 6.62 -2.87
C LEU A 132 19.60 5.38 -2.33
N ASP A 133 20.50 5.55 -1.36
CA ASP A 133 21.18 4.44 -0.71
C ASP A 133 20.17 3.57 0.04
N ILE A 134 19.98 2.35 -0.45
CA ILE A 134 18.98 1.43 0.09
C ILE A 134 19.32 0.94 1.50
N GLU A 135 20.60 1.02 1.90
CA GLU A 135 21.04 0.66 3.24
C GLU A 135 20.57 1.67 4.30
N GLU A 136 20.18 2.88 3.88
CA GLU A 136 19.57 3.90 4.77
C GLU A 136 18.07 3.67 5.02
N ILE A 137 17.45 2.71 4.32
CA ILE A 137 16.02 2.40 4.41
C ILE A 137 15.84 1.02 5.04
N HIS A 138 15.04 0.94 6.09
CA HIS A 138 14.81 -0.31 6.83
C HIS A 138 13.35 -0.77 6.74
N PRO A 139 13.05 -2.07 6.81
CA PRO A 139 11.67 -2.56 6.88
C PRO A 139 10.95 -2.00 8.11
N SER A 140 9.83 -1.31 7.91
CA SER A 140 8.98 -0.80 9.00
C SER A 140 8.07 -1.87 9.60
N ILE A 141 7.80 -2.93 8.85
CA ILE A 141 7.07 -4.12 9.28
C ILE A 141 7.89 -5.34 8.86
N ASP A 142 8.31 -6.13 9.83
CA ASP A 142 9.10 -7.34 9.58
C ASP A 142 8.34 -8.36 8.73
N GLY A 143 9.01 -8.85 7.69
CA GLY A 143 8.44 -9.85 6.78
C GLY A 143 7.22 -9.34 5.99
N PHE A 144 7.03 -8.02 5.84
CA PHE A 144 5.86 -7.49 5.15
C PHE A 144 5.73 -8.02 3.72
N LEU A 145 6.85 -7.96 2.98
CA LEU A 145 7.02 -8.46 1.61
C LEU A 145 7.62 -9.88 1.54
N ASP A 146 7.69 -10.60 2.67
CA ASP A 146 8.20 -11.98 2.70
C ASP A 146 7.08 -12.96 2.33
N TYR A 147 7.01 -13.28 1.03
CA TYR A 147 5.99 -14.18 0.49
C TYR A 147 6.19 -15.64 0.89
N GLN A 148 7.42 -16.04 1.23
CA GLN A 148 7.67 -17.37 1.79
C GLN A 148 7.05 -17.48 3.18
N LYS A 149 7.27 -16.47 4.02
CA LYS A 149 6.63 -16.37 5.33
C LYS A 149 5.11 -16.36 5.21
N ARG A 150 4.52 -15.63 4.24
CA ARG A 150 3.05 -15.64 4.06
C ARG A 150 2.48 -17.03 3.78
N MET A 151 3.21 -17.85 3.01
CA MET A 151 2.82 -19.24 2.78
C MET A 151 2.99 -20.11 4.03
N GLN A 152 4.01 -19.85 4.85
CA GLN A 152 4.19 -20.54 6.14
C GLN A 152 3.06 -20.19 7.12
N ASP A 153 2.77 -18.90 7.29
CA ASP A 153 1.67 -18.40 8.13
C ASP A 153 0.34 -19.04 7.72
N PHE A 154 0.08 -19.18 6.42
CA PHE A 154 -1.12 -19.86 5.90
C PHE A 154 -1.16 -21.35 6.24
N ASN A 155 -0.04 -22.07 6.11
CA ASN A 155 0.04 -23.48 6.48
C ASN A 155 -0.17 -23.70 7.99
N GLU A 156 0.32 -22.79 8.83
CA GLU A 156 0.05 -22.81 10.27
C GLU A 156 -1.43 -22.54 10.56
N ALA A 157 -2.05 -21.59 9.84
CA ALA A 157 -3.47 -21.31 9.96
C ALA A 157 -4.33 -22.54 9.62
N LEU A 158 -3.96 -23.29 8.57
CA LEU A 158 -4.64 -24.54 8.20
C LEU A 158 -4.60 -25.60 9.31
N GLN A 159 -3.50 -25.66 10.08
CA GLN A 159 -3.35 -26.63 11.17
C GLN A 159 -4.17 -26.24 12.40
N ASN A 160 -4.38 -24.94 12.62
CA ASN A 160 -5.04 -24.40 13.81
C ASN A 160 -6.53 -24.08 13.59
N ALA A 161 -6.99 -24.07 12.34
CA ALA A 161 -8.36 -23.74 11.98
C ALA A 161 -9.39 -24.71 12.57
N SER A 162 -10.59 -24.19 12.83
CA SER A 162 -11.73 -25.03 13.23
C SER A 162 -12.21 -25.87 12.04
N GLU A 163 -12.76 -27.05 12.35
CA GLU A 163 -13.38 -27.93 11.33
C GLU A 163 -14.44 -27.18 10.52
N GLU A 164 -15.23 -26.31 11.16
CA GLU A 164 -16.25 -25.50 10.48
C GLU A 164 -15.65 -24.59 9.40
N ARG A 165 -14.60 -23.81 9.73
CA ARG A 165 -13.95 -22.91 8.78
C ARG A 165 -13.20 -23.67 7.68
N LEU A 166 -12.60 -24.82 8.00
CA LEU A 166 -11.99 -25.70 7.00
C LEU A 166 -13.02 -26.25 6.01
N GLN A 167 -14.19 -26.68 6.50
CA GLN A 167 -15.26 -27.22 5.66
C GLN A 167 -15.88 -26.13 4.78
N GLU A 168 -16.03 -24.92 5.30
CA GLU A 168 -16.59 -23.78 4.57
C GLU A 168 -15.67 -23.26 3.47
N THR A 169 -14.34 -23.34 3.66
CA THR A 169 -13.34 -22.72 2.77
C THR A 169 -12.59 -23.71 1.88
N LYS A 170 -13.12 -24.93 1.70
CA LYS A 170 -12.47 -25.98 0.91
C LYS A 170 -12.08 -25.53 -0.49
N TYR A 171 -12.93 -24.75 -1.14
CA TYR A 171 -12.67 -24.28 -2.51
C TYR A 171 -11.48 -23.32 -2.53
N GLU A 172 -11.47 -22.34 -1.64
CA GLU A 172 -10.44 -21.32 -1.54
C GLU A 172 -9.10 -21.92 -1.12
N ILE A 173 -9.11 -22.86 -0.16
CA ILE A 173 -7.92 -23.62 0.26
C ILE A 173 -7.34 -24.38 -0.94
N ASN A 174 -8.15 -25.15 -1.66
CA ASN A 174 -7.69 -25.91 -2.82
C ASN A 174 -7.13 -24.98 -3.91
N TYR A 175 -7.82 -23.87 -4.19
CA TYR A 175 -7.34 -22.88 -5.17
C TYR A 175 -5.95 -22.33 -4.79
N ILE A 176 -5.73 -21.99 -3.51
CA ILE A 176 -4.42 -21.53 -3.03
C ILE A 176 -3.37 -22.64 -3.17
N LEU A 177 -3.66 -23.85 -2.69
CA LEU A 177 -2.71 -24.97 -2.76
C LEU A 177 -2.34 -25.34 -4.20
N ASP A 178 -3.30 -25.37 -5.11
CA ASP A 178 -3.09 -25.67 -6.53
C ASP A 178 -2.20 -24.64 -7.24
N ASN A 179 -2.14 -23.41 -6.72
CA ASN A 179 -1.35 -22.32 -7.29
C ASN A 179 -0.06 -22.00 -6.49
N ALA A 180 0.21 -22.71 -5.39
CA ALA A 180 1.34 -22.45 -4.51
C ALA A 180 2.73 -22.59 -5.19
N SER A 181 2.84 -23.34 -6.29
CA SER A 181 4.09 -23.44 -7.07
C SER A 181 4.53 -22.09 -7.63
N LYS A 182 3.58 -21.20 -7.97
CA LYS A 182 3.88 -19.87 -8.51
C LYS A 182 4.65 -19.00 -7.51
N VAL A 183 4.41 -19.18 -6.21
CA VAL A 183 5.22 -18.48 -5.20
C VAL A 183 6.67 -18.97 -5.23
N LYS A 184 6.90 -20.27 -5.44
CA LYS A 184 8.26 -20.82 -5.58
C LYS A 184 8.95 -20.29 -6.84
N GLU A 185 8.20 -20.18 -7.94
CA GLU A 185 8.68 -19.57 -9.18
C GLU A 185 9.08 -18.10 -8.96
N TYR A 186 8.24 -17.32 -8.27
CA TYR A 186 8.56 -15.94 -7.90
C TYR A 186 9.83 -15.83 -7.04
N LEU A 187 9.95 -16.66 -6.01
CA LEU A 187 11.11 -16.65 -5.11
C LEU A 187 12.41 -17.10 -5.79
N ALA A 188 12.33 -17.76 -6.95
CA ALA A 188 13.49 -18.15 -7.73
C ALA A 188 13.98 -17.04 -8.68
N ILE A 189 13.25 -15.93 -8.81
CA ILE A 189 13.64 -14.79 -9.63
C ILE A 189 14.44 -13.81 -8.78
N ASP A 190 15.64 -13.45 -9.27
CA ASP A 190 16.49 -12.45 -8.64
C ASP A 190 16.10 -11.05 -9.11
N PHE A 191 15.23 -10.38 -8.34
CA PHE A 191 14.81 -9.02 -8.62
C PHE A 191 15.77 -8.00 -7.98
N PRO A 192 16.05 -6.87 -8.65
CA PRO A 192 16.80 -5.79 -8.02
C PRO A 192 16.02 -5.24 -6.82
N LYS A 193 16.74 -5.07 -5.70
CA LYS A 193 16.19 -4.47 -4.48
C LYS A 193 16.22 -2.95 -4.63
N ARG A 194 15.08 -2.31 -4.41
CA ARG A 194 14.86 -0.86 -4.55
C ARG A 194 13.98 -0.35 -3.39
N VAL A 195 13.88 0.96 -3.23
CA VAL A 195 12.91 1.55 -2.29
C VAL A 195 11.50 1.47 -2.90
N VAL A 196 10.57 0.88 -2.15
CA VAL A 196 9.17 0.70 -2.56
C VAL A 196 8.23 1.41 -1.60
N HIS A 197 7.02 1.73 -2.05
CA HIS A 197 5.95 2.26 -1.20
C HIS A 197 5.29 1.15 -0.37
N ALA A 198 5.09 -0.04 -0.96
CA ALA A 198 4.48 -1.25 -0.42
C ALA A 198 2.97 -1.18 -0.08
N ASP A 199 2.31 -0.04 -0.26
CA ASP A 199 0.84 0.13 -0.14
C ASP A 199 0.31 1.14 -1.18
N ALA A 200 0.35 0.77 -2.46
CA ALA A 200 0.12 1.66 -3.60
C ALA A 200 -1.39 1.79 -3.98
N LYS A 201 -2.28 1.68 -2.99
CA LYS A 201 -3.74 1.87 -3.17
C LYS A 201 -4.09 3.31 -3.56
N LEU A 202 -5.19 3.50 -4.28
CA LEU A 202 -5.59 4.81 -4.80
C LEU A 202 -5.82 5.87 -3.71
N SER A 203 -6.30 5.47 -2.54
CA SER A 203 -6.53 6.40 -1.42
C SER A 203 -5.24 7.04 -0.88
N ASN A 204 -4.08 6.48 -1.23
CA ASN A 204 -2.76 7.03 -0.91
C ASN A 204 -2.26 8.03 -1.97
N PHE A 205 -3.05 8.29 -3.02
CA PHE A 205 -2.78 9.32 -4.01
C PHE A 205 -3.72 10.50 -3.79
N LEU A 206 -3.12 11.67 -3.63
CA LEU A 206 -3.85 12.92 -3.55
C LEU A 206 -3.94 13.56 -4.92
N PHE A 207 -5.15 13.88 -5.36
CA PHE A 207 -5.45 14.56 -6.62
C PHE A 207 -5.79 16.02 -6.36
N ASN A 208 -5.54 16.88 -7.34
CA ASN A 208 -5.91 18.29 -7.27
C ASN A 208 -7.44 18.44 -7.15
N SER A 209 -7.92 19.20 -6.17
CA SER A 209 -9.35 19.40 -5.92
C SER A 209 -10.11 20.12 -7.03
N GLU A 210 -9.42 20.88 -7.89
CA GLU A 210 -10.00 21.56 -9.06
C GLU A 210 -9.83 20.73 -10.35
N ASN A 211 -8.86 19.81 -10.36
CA ASN A 211 -8.60 18.93 -11.50
C ASN A 211 -8.30 17.50 -11.02
N HIS A 212 -9.35 16.69 -10.90
CA HIS A 212 -9.27 15.34 -10.35
C HIS A 212 -8.46 14.35 -11.20
N SER A 213 -8.04 14.72 -12.42
CA SER A 213 -7.14 13.90 -13.24
C SER A 213 -5.66 14.18 -12.99
N GLN A 214 -5.32 15.10 -12.08
CA GLN A 214 -3.94 15.45 -11.74
C GLN A 214 -3.60 14.97 -10.33
N ALA A 215 -2.83 13.89 -10.20
CA ALA A 215 -2.25 13.49 -8.93
C ALA A 215 -1.12 14.47 -8.54
N ILE A 216 -1.18 14.99 -7.31
CA ILE A 216 -0.28 16.02 -6.80
C ILE A 216 0.62 15.52 -5.66
N ALA A 217 0.30 14.37 -5.05
CA ALA A 217 1.16 13.73 -4.05
C ALA A 217 0.88 12.23 -3.90
N LEU A 218 1.89 11.51 -3.43
CA LEU A 218 1.79 10.15 -2.88
C LEU A 218 2.00 10.27 -1.36
N ILE A 219 1.08 9.72 -0.57
CA ILE A 219 1.08 9.80 0.89
C ILE A 219 1.11 8.40 1.52
N ASP A 220 1.11 8.32 2.86
CA ASP A 220 1.13 7.06 3.63
C ASP A 220 2.43 6.24 3.47
N TRP A 221 3.55 6.92 3.71
CA TRP A 221 4.90 6.37 3.56
C TRP A 221 5.33 5.41 4.69
N ASP A 222 4.38 4.91 5.50
CA ASP A 222 4.68 4.08 6.67
C ASP A 222 5.19 2.70 6.30
N THR A 223 4.88 2.26 5.09
CA THR A 223 5.32 0.97 4.54
C THR A 223 6.47 1.13 3.56
N ILE A 224 7.08 2.33 3.46
CA ILE A 224 8.31 2.50 2.69
C ILE A 224 9.38 1.57 3.26
N MET A 225 9.90 0.70 2.41
CA MET A 225 10.92 -0.27 2.75
C MET A 225 11.67 -0.73 1.51
N PRO A 226 12.75 -1.49 1.67
CA PRO A 226 13.39 -2.13 0.54
C PRO A 226 12.54 -3.30 -0.01
N GLY A 227 12.41 -3.39 -1.32
CA GLY A 227 11.63 -4.43 -2.00
C GLY A 227 11.80 -4.43 -3.51
N ASN A 228 10.95 -5.21 -4.19
CA ASN A 228 10.81 -5.19 -5.64
C ASN A 228 9.75 -4.14 -6.02
N ILE A 229 10.08 -3.16 -6.85
CA ILE A 229 9.13 -2.10 -7.26
C ILE A 229 7.89 -2.63 -7.97
N LEU A 230 7.96 -3.83 -8.55
CA LEU A 230 6.80 -4.47 -9.14
C LEU A 230 5.75 -4.89 -8.10
N CYS A 231 6.10 -4.94 -6.81
CA CYS A 231 5.12 -5.11 -5.74
C CYS A 231 4.12 -3.94 -5.72
N ASP A 232 4.60 -2.71 -5.92
CA ASP A 232 3.73 -1.53 -5.99
C ASP A 232 2.86 -1.60 -7.25
N PHE A 233 3.43 -1.96 -8.40
CA PHE A 233 2.65 -2.21 -9.62
C PHE A 233 1.54 -3.26 -9.38
N GLY A 234 1.88 -4.38 -8.73
CA GLY A 234 0.92 -5.43 -8.43
C GLY A 234 -0.19 -5.00 -7.48
N ASP A 235 0.13 -4.18 -6.47
CA ASP A 235 -0.85 -3.64 -5.53
C ASP A 235 -1.77 -2.60 -6.19
N MET A 236 -1.23 -1.82 -7.14
CA MET A 236 -2.04 -0.98 -8.02
C MET A 236 -2.99 -1.84 -8.85
N ILE A 237 -2.53 -2.88 -9.54
CA ILE A 237 -3.44 -3.75 -10.32
C ILE A 237 -4.52 -4.36 -9.43
N ARG A 238 -4.14 -4.86 -8.24
CA ARG A 238 -5.05 -5.44 -7.24
C ARG A 238 -6.19 -4.50 -6.85
N THR A 239 -5.89 -3.22 -6.67
CA THR A 239 -6.86 -2.24 -6.16
C THR A 239 -7.52 -1.40 -7.26
N TYR A 240 -6.87 -1.21 -8.41
CA TYR A 240 -7.32 -0.29 -9.47
C TYR A 240 -8.14 -1.02 -10.50
N ALA A 241 -7.68 -2.20 -10.94
CA ALA A 241 -8.39 -2.99 -11.93
C ALA A 241 -9.58 -3.74 -11.33
N ASN A 242 -9.73 -3.75 -10.00
CA ASN A 242 -10.85 -4.34 -9.29
C ASN A 242 -12.01 -3.34 -9.16
N LEU A 243 -13.10 -3.58 -9.89
CA LEU A 243 -14.29 -2.71 -9.86
C LEU A 243 -15.14 -2.92 -8.59
N LYS A 244 -14.98 -4.07 -7.94
CA LYS A 244 -15.78 -4.45 -6.77
C LYS A 244 -15.16 -3.95 -5.48
N GLN A 245 -15.95 -3.90 -4.41
CA GLN A 245 -15.38 -3.66 -3.09
C GLN A 245 -14.50 -4.86 -2.72
N GLU A 246 -13.46 -4.64 -1.92
CA GLU A 246 -12.50 -5.70 -1.61
C GLU A 246 -13.15 -6.93 -0.96
N ASP A 247 -14.29 -6.75 -0.30
CA ASP A 247 -15.07 -7.80 0.35
C ASP A 247 -16.37 -8.19 -0.39
N ASP A 248 -16.53 -7.80 -1.65
CA ASP A 248 -17.63 -8.28 -2.50
C ASP A 248 -17.23 -9.61 -3.17
N PRO A 249 -17.88 -10.75 -2.83
CA PRO A 249 -17.51 -12.06 -3.35
C PRO A 249 -17.95 -12.30 -4.81
N THR A 250 -18.59 -11.33 -5.46
CA THR A 250 -19.16 -11.49 -6.80
C THR A 250 -18.08 -11.49 -7.88
N ALA A 251 -18.09 -12.51 -8.75
CA ALA A 251 -17.15 -12.62 -9.87
C ALA A 251 -17.51 -11.73 -11.09
N GLU A 252 -18.78 -11.40 -11.24
CA GLU A 252 -19.28 -10.63 -12.39
C GLU A 252 -18.75 -9.19 -12.39
N ASN A 253 -18.21 -8.75 -13.52
CA ASN A 253 -17.66 -7.40 -13.71
C ASN A 253 -16.65 -7.01 -12.63
N ILE A 254 -15.79 -7.95 -12.21
CA ILE A 254 -14.76 -7.69 -11.19
C ILE A 254 -13.54 -6.98 -11.75
N PHE A 255 -13.19 -7.20 -13.02
CA PHE A 255 -11.95 -6.72 -13.62
C PHE A 255 -12.20 -5.74 -14.76
N GLU A 256 -11.47 -4.63 -14.77
CA GLU A 256 -11.48 -3.63 -15.84
C GLU A 256 -10.14 -3.57 -16.59
N SER A 257 -10.14 -4.13 -17.81
CA SER A 257 -8.95 -4.21 -18.65
C SER A 257 -8.38 -2.84 -19.04
N SER A 258 -9.22 -1.82 -19.23
CA SER A 258 -8.75 -0.47 -19.57
C SER A 258 -7.99 0.18 -18.42
N TYR A 259 -8.35 -0.14 -17.16
CA TYR A 259 -7.64 0.35 -15.98
C TYR A 259 -6.31 -0.39 -15.82
N TYR A 260 -6.28 -1.69 -16.04
CA TYR A 260 -5.03 -2.46 -16.08
C TYR A 260 -4.03 -1.87 -17.09
N GLU A 261 -4.46 -1.63 -18.33
CA GLU A 261 -3.59 -1.07 -19.38
C GLU A 261 -3.14 0.37 -19.07
N ALA A 262 -4.03 1.17 -18.47
CA ALA A 262 -3.70 2.51 -18.00
C ALA A 262 -2.63 2.50 -16.91
N VAL A 263 -2.77 1.62 -15.91
CA VAL A 263 -1.76 1.46 -14.85
C VAL A 263 -0.43 1.01 -15.44
N LYS A 264 -0.42 -0.01 -16.30
CA LYS A 264 0.82 -0.50 -16.93
C LYS A 264 1.54 0.58 -17.72
N ARG A 265 0.80 1.38 -18.50
CA ARG A 265 1.37 2.52 -19.22
C ARG A 265 1.93 3.58 -18.29
N GLY A 266 1.16 4.02 -17.29
CA GLY A 266 1.60 5.07 -16.37
C GLY A 266 2.80 4.62 -15.54
N PHE A 267 2.80 3.38 -15.06
CA PHE A 267 3.91 2.81 -14.27
C PHE A 267 5.23 2.78 -15.05
N LEU A 268 5.17 2.59 -16.37
CA LEU A 268 6.35 2.57 -17.24
C LEU A 268 6.79 3.98 -17.70
N GLU A 269 5.97 5.01 -17.54
CA GLU A 269 6.21 6.35 -18.13
C GLU A 269 7.58 6.94 -17.75
N HIS A 270 7.97 6.83 -16.48
CA HIS A 270 9.24 7.35 -15.98
C HIS A 270 10.28 6.27 -15.70
N LEU A 271 9.90 4.99 -15.72
CA LEU A 271 10.77 3.87 -15.34
C LEU A 271 11.25 3.01 -16.50
N LYS A 272 10.64 3.11 -17.69
CA LYS A 272 10.87 2.17 -18.80
C LYS A 272 12.34 1.93 -19.14
N ASN A 273 13.19 2.96 -19.02
CA ASN A 273 14.61 2.87 -19.35
C ASN A 273 15.49 2.42 -18.17
N ASP A 274 14.96 2.43 -16.94
CA ASP A 274 15.67 2.11 -15.69
C ASP A 274 15.35 0.70 -15.17
N LEU A 275 14.24 0.12 -15.65
CA LEU A 275 13.88 -1.27 -15.37
C LEU A 275 14.85 -2.24 -16.05
N GLN A 276 15.26 -3.26 -15.30
CA GLN A 276 15.98 -4.40 -15.84
C GLN A 276 15.05 -5.30 -16.66
N THR A 277 15.62 -6.08 -17.57
CA THR A 277 14.86 -7.05 -18.39
C THR A 277 14.01 -7.99 -17.53
N VAL A 278 14.56 -8.47 -16.41
CA VAL A 278 13.84 -9.34 -15.47
C VAL A 278 12.61 -8.66 -14.86
N GLU A 279 12.66 -7.34 -14.63
CA GLU A 279 11.51 -6.59 -14.12
C GLU A 279 10.43 -6.46 -15.22
N VAL A 280 10.82 -6.04 -16.42
CA VAL A 280 9.87 -5.82 -17.53
C VAL A 280 9.16 -7.12 -17.94
N GLU A 281 9.89 -8.24 -18.02
CA GLU A 281 9.35 -9.53 -18.43
C GLU A 281 8.40 -10.15 -17.39
N ASN A 282 8.54 -9.78 -16.12
CA ASN A 282 7.78 -10.38 -15.02
C ASN A 282 6.69 -9.46 -14.43
N MET A 283 6.44 -8.25 -14.96
CA MET A 283 5.42 -7.34 -14.43
C MET A 283 4.06 -8.02 -14.18
N ASP A 284 3.58 -8.76 -15.18
CA ASP A 284 2.25 -9.41 -15.14
C ASP A 284 2.22 -10.56 -14.14
N PHE A 285 3.34 -11.27 -14.04
CA PHE A 285 3.51 -12.34 -13.07
C PHE A 285 3.58 -11.80 -11.64
N VAL A 286 4.29 -10.69 -11.40
CA VAL A 286 4.34 -10.07 -10.06
C VAL A 286 2.96 -9.52 -9.67
N ALA A 287 2.22 -8.92 -10.61
CA ALA A 287 0.84 -8.51 -10.33
C ALA A 287 -0.05 -9.68 -9.90
N TYR A 288 0.05 -10.82 -10.58
CA TYR A 288 -0.60 -12.06 -10.15
C TYR A 288 -0.18 -12.45 -8.73
N ILE A 289 1.13 -12.46 -8.44
CA ILE A 289 1.66 -12.88 -7.13
C ILE A 289 1.18 -11.97 -6.01
N VAL A 290 1.13 -10.65 -6.21
CA VAL A 290 0.65 -9.71 -5.18
C VAL A 290 -0.82 -9.98 -4.84
N ILE A 291 -1.68 -10.13 -5.85
CA ILE A 291 -3.11 -10.44 -5.62
C ILE A 291 -3.26 -11.81 -4.94
N TYR A 292 -2.49 -12.81 -5.38
CA TYR A 292 -2.46 -14.15 -4.80
C TYR A 292 -2.04 -14.13 -3.33
N ILE A 293 -0.95 -13.44 -2.99
CA ILE A 293 -0.49 -13.33 -1.61
C ILE A 293 -1.53 -12.59 -0.75
N GLN A 294 -2.24 -11.61 -1.30
CA GLN A 294 -3.31 -10.95 -0.57
C GLN A 294 -4.49 -11.91 -0.29
N ALA A 295 -4.85 -12.79 -1.23
CA ALA A 295 -5.83 -13.85 -1.00
C ALA A 295 -5.38 -14.83 0.09
N VAL A 296 -4.10 -15.24 0.07
CA VAL A 296 -3.49 -16.11 1.09
C VAL A 296 -3.56 -15.47 2.47
N ARG A 297 -3.25 -14.18 2.58
CA ARG A 297 -3.31 -13.43 3.85
C ARG A 297 -4.72 -13.33 4.39
N PHE A 298 -5.70 -13.00 3.56
CA PHE A 298 -7.10 -12.95 3.99
C PHE A 298 -7.63 -14.31 4.41
N LEU A 299 -7.31 -15.38 3.68
CA LEU A 299 -7.76 -16.71 4.04
C LEU A 299 -7.08 -17.21 5.31
N GLY A 300 -5.78 -16.99 5.44
CA GLY A 300 -5.03 -17.33 6.64
C GLY A 300 -5.59 -16.63 7.88
N ASP A 301 -5.95 -15.35 7.76
CA ASP A 301 -6.59 -14.62 8.85
C ASP A 301 -7.99 -15.14 9.17
N TYR A 302 -8.80 -15.47 8.15
CA TYR A 302 -10.06 -16.17 8.37
C TYR A 302 -9.84 -17.52 9.04
N LEU A 303 -8.85 -18.31 8.67
CA LEU A 303 -8.60 -19.59 9.34
C LEU A 303 -8.16 -19.40 10.80
N ASN A 304 -7.53 -18.26 11.12
CA ASN A 304 -7.05 -17.90 12.45
C ASN A 304 -8.03 -17.06 13.29
N ASN A 305 -9.33 -17.05 12.97
CA ASN A 305 -10.36 -16.31 13.71
C ASN A 305 -10.26 -14.78 13.62
N ASP A 306 -9.83 -14.26 12.46
CA ASP A 306 -9.88 -12.83 12.10
C ASP A 306 -9.11 -11.93 13.09
N VAL A 307 -7.87 -12.31 13.38
CA VAL A 307 -7.03 -11.68 14.41
C VAL A 307 -6.16 -10.53 13.88
N TYR A 308 -5.95 -10.48 12.56
CA TYR A 308 -5.08 -9.50 11.91
C TYR A 308 -5.86 -8.37 11.25
N TYR A 309 -6.82 -8.68 10.36
CA TYR A 309 -7.61 -7.69 9.67
C TYR A 309 -8.87 -7.33 10.45
N SER A 310 -9.14 -6.05 10.60
CA SER A 310 -10.41 -5.57 11.14
C SER A 310 -11.57 -6.07 10.28
N ILE A 311 -12.59 -6.62 10.94
CA ILE A 311 -13.84 -7.06 10.33
C ILE A 311 -15.05 -6.35 10.93
N THR A 312 -16.08 -6.13 10.13
CA THR A 312 -17.40 -5.61 10.53
C THR A 312 -18.49 -6.68 10.49
N TYR A 313 -18.21 -7.85 9.90
CA TYR A 313 -19.08 -9.02 9.92
C TYR A 313 -18.27 -10.33 9.83
N PRO A 314 -18.81 -11.46 10.33
CA PRO A 314 -18.02 -12.67 10.57
C PRO A 314 -17.31 -13.29 9.36
N LYS A 315 -17.81 -13.07 8.14
CA LYS A 315 -17.27 -13.67 6.90
C LYS A 315 -16.46 -12.71 6.06
N GLN A 316 -16.09 -11.54 6.58
CA GLN A 316 -15.50 -10.50 5.75
C GLN A 316 -14.16 -10.91 5.14
N ASN A 317 -13.26 -11.55 5.89
CA ASN A 317 -12.00 -12.02 5.33
C ASN A 317 -12.17 -13.20 4.35
N LEU A 318 -13.18 -14.04 4.53
CA LEU A 318 -13.55 -15.05 3.53
C LEU A 318 -14.03 -14.38 2.23
N ASN A 319 -14.94 -13.41 2.32
CA ASN A 319 -15.41 -12.69 1.13
C ASN A 319 -14.27 -11.93 0.43
N ARG A 320 -13.34 -11.33 1.21
CA ARG A 320 -12.12 -10.73 0.67
C ARG A 320 -11.26 -11.74 -0.08
N THR A 321 -11.08 -12.93 0.47
CA THR A 321 -10.38 -14.04 -0.21
C THR A 321 -11.04 -14.39 -1.54
N ILE A 322 -12.37 -14.59 -1.53
CA ILE A 322 -13.15 -14.93 -2.73
C ILE A 322 -13.02 -13.84 -3.80
N ASN A 323 -13.08 -12.56 -3.39
CA ASN A 323 -12.87 -11.42 -4.28
C ASN A 323 -11.50 -11.47 -4.95
N GLN A 324 -10.40 -11.64 -4.19
CA GLN A 324 -9.06 -11.72 -4.75
C GLN A 324 -8.89 -12.92 -5.70
N ILE A 325 -9.47 -14.08 -5.38
CA ILE A 325 -9.48 -15.26 -6.25
C ILE A 325 -10.22 -14.98 -7.56
N ASN A 326 -11.38 -14.31 -7.49
CA ASN A 326 -12.14 -13.96 -8.69
C ASN A 326 -11.37 -12.94 -9.56
N LEU A 327 -10.68 -11.99 -8.95
CA LEU A 327 -9.81 -11.05 -9.64
C LEU A 327 -8.65 -11.76 -10.35
N LEU A 328 -7.99 -12.72 -9.69
CA LEU A 328 -6.92 -13.54 -10.30
C LEU A 328 -7.41 -14.31 -11.52
N LYS A 329 -8.59 -14.94 -11.43
CA LYS A 329 -9.19 -15.66 -12.57
C LYS A 329 -9.46 -14.71 -13.74
N ALA A 330 -10.01 -13.52 -13.47
CA ALA A 330 -10.29 -12.53 -14.48
C ALA A 330 -9.00 -11.99 -15.14
N LEU A 331 -7.97 -11.68 -14.34
CA LEU A 331 -6.65 -11.26 -14.81
C LEU A 331 -5.99 -12.34 -15.68
N THR A 332 -6.03 -13.61 -15.24
CA THR A 332 -5.48 -14.75 -15.98
C THR A 332 -6.18 -14.89 -17.34
N LYS A 333 -7.51 -14.87 -17.36
CA LYS A 333 -8.30 -14.92 -18.60
C LYS A 333 -7.95 -13.77 -19.55
N PHE A 334 -7.82 -12.55 -19.04
CA PHE A 334 -7.42 -11.39 -19.83
C PHE A 334 -6.05 -11.58 -20.50
N HIS A 335 -5.07 -12.11 -19.76
CA HIS A 335 -3.74 -12.39 -20.30
C HIS A 335 -3.73 -13.50 -21.35
N GLU A 336 -4.51 -14.57 -21.15
CA GLU A 336 -4.68 -15.64 -22.13
C GLU A 336 -5.27 -15.10 -23.44
N GLU A 337 -6.35 -14.32 -23.36
CA GLU A 337 -6.99 -13.71 -24.53
C GLU A 337 -6.08 -12.72 -25.27
N THR A 338 -5.27 -11.95 -24.53
CA THR A 338 -4.36 -10.96 -25.12
C THR A 338 -3.12 -11.60 -25.73
N SER A 339 -2.64 -12.70 -25.15
CA SER A 339 -1.52 -13.48 -25.71
C SER A 339 -1.90 -14.13 -27.03
N ILE A 340 -3.13 -14.64 -27.14
CA ILE A 340 -3.66 -15.22 -28.39
C ILE A 340 -3.75 -14.17 -29.51
N ARG A 341 -4.07 -12.91 -29.19
CA ARG A 341 -4.19 -11.82 -30.19
C ARG A 341 -2.84 -11.29 -30.71
N LYS A 342 -1.72 -11.65 -30.06
CA LYS A 342 -0.36 -11.23 -30.45
C LYS A 342 0.35 -12.26 -31.34
N VAL A 343 -0.24 -13.44 -31.55
CA VAL A 343 0.18 -14.49 -32.50
C VAL A 343 -0.65 -14.35 -33.77
#